data_AF-A0A3D1U1U4-F1
#
_entry.id   AF-A0A3D1U1U4-F1
#
_cell.length_a   1.000
_cell.length_b   1.000
_cell.length_c   1.000
_cell.angle_alpha   90.00
_cell.angle_beta   90.00
_cell.angle_gamma   90.00
#
_symmetry.space_group_name_H-M   'P 1'
#
loop_
_entity.id
_entity.type
_entity.pdbx_description
1 polymer ?
#
loop_
_entity_poly.entity_id
_entity_poly.type
_entity_poly.pdbx_seq_one_letter_code
_entity_poly.pdbx_strand_id
1 'polypeptide(L)'
;MPLTDEEKKAKQREYNRQYYLAHRERKLEQNARSARRWRERYPDRYRASQERCRARIRELRQQNPRRPRLRECASCGEVKLHKAREMCVVCYGRWRWQMRKATQEGNQPQAQSA
;
A
#
# COMPACT_ATOMS: atom_id res chain seq x y z
N MET A 1 -43.85 -6.98 25.34
CA MET A 1 -43.64 -8.16 24.48
C MET A 1 -42.35 -8.87 24.92
N PRO A 2 -42.41 -10.13 25.36
CA PRO A 2 -41.20 -10.90 25.61
C PRO A 2 -40.44 -11.14 24.28
N LEU A 3 -39.11 -11.07 24.32
CA LEU A 3 -38.26 -11.40 23.16
C LEU A 3 -38.55 -12.82 22.69
N THR A 4 -38.68 -12.99 21.37
CA THR A 4 -38.78 -14.31 20.76
C THR A 4 -37.47 -15.08 20.92
N ASP A 5 -37.52 -16.40 20.86
CA ASP A 5 -36.32 -17.23 21.06
C ASP A 5 -35.30 -17.07 19.93
N GLU A 6 -35.74 -16.69 18.73
CA GLU A 6 -34.85 -16.32 17.62
C GLU A 6 -34.10 -15.02 17.89
N GLU A 7 -34.79 -13.99 18.42
CA GLU A 7 -34.17 -12.73 18.81
C GLU A 7 -33.18 -12.91 19.96
N LYS A 8 -33.49 -13.77 20.94
CA LYS A 8 -32.54 -14.13 22.01
C LYS A 8 -31.28 -14.79 21.46
N LYS A 9 -31.42 -15.75 20.55
CA LYS A 9 -30.28 -16.43 19.88
C LYS A 9 -29.45 -15.45 19.04
N ALA A 10 -30.09 -14.53 18.32
CA ALA A 10 -29.40 -13.51 17.53
C ALA A 10 -28.61 -12.54 18.43
N LYS A 11 -29.22 -12.04 19.51
CA LYS A 11 -28.55 -11.19 20.51
C LYS A 11 -27.37 -11.90 21.18
N GLN A 12 -27.49 -13.19 21.50
CA GLN A 12 -26.38 -13.96 22.07
C GLN A 12 -25.21 -14.11 21.08
N ARG A 13 -25.49 -14.33 19.78
CA ARG A 13 -24.44 -14.41 18.76
C ARG A 13 -23.71 -13.08 18.60
N GLU A 14 -24.45 -11.98 18.55
CA GLU A 14 -23.85 -10.64 18.44
C GLU A 14 -23.04 -10.30 19.68
N TYR A 15 -23.57 -10.58 20.88
CA TYR A 15 -22.82 -10.43 22.13
C TYR A 15 -21.52 -11.25 22.13
N ASN A 16 -21.58 -12.53 21.76
CA ASN A 16 -20.39 -13.39 21.69
C ASN A 16 -19.36 -12.83 20.69
N ARG A 17 -19.82 -12.38 19.52
CA ARG A 17 -18.98 -11.75 18.51
C ARG A 17 -18.28 -10.51 19.07
N GLN A 18 -19.03 -9.60 19.70
CA GLN A 18 -18.49 -8.39 20.31
C GLN A 18 -17.48 -8.71 21.41
N TYR A 19 -17.79 -9.70 22.26
CA TYR A 19 -16.89 -10.16 23.31
C TYR A 19 -15.54 -10.65 22.73
N TYR A 20 -15.57 -11.50 21.70
CA TYR A 20 -14.35 -12.02 21.09
C TYR A 20 -13.54 -10.92 20.38
N LEU A 21 -14.21 -9.98 19.71
CA LEU A 21 -13.54 -8.84 19.10
C LEU A 21 -12.86 -7.97 20.15
N ALA A 22 -13.56 -7.59 21.23
CA ALA A 22 -13.00 -6.80 22.32
C ALA A 22 -11.88 -7.54 23.05
N HIS A 23 -12.00 -8.85 23.25
CA HIS A 23 -10.93 -9.66 23.82
C HIS A 23 -9.69 -9.68 22.91
N ARG A 24 -9.87 -9.89 21.60
CA ARG A 24 -8.79 -9.84 20.61
C ARG A 24 -8.08 -8.49 20.62
N GLU A 25 -8.83 -7.40 20.65
CA GLU A 25 -8.27 -6.04 20.72
C GLU A 25 -7.42 -5.83 21.96
N ARG A 26 -7.90 -6.24 23.14
CA ARG A 26 -7.12 -6.16 24.40
C ARG A 26 -5.81 -6.95 24.31
N LYS A 27 -5.83 -8.15 23.71
CA LYS A 27 -4.62 -8.96 23.52
C LYS A 27 -3.65 -8.31 22.53
N LEU A 28 -4.16 -7.73 21.44
CA LEU A 28 -3.34 -7.00 20.47
C LEU A 28 -2.70 -5.76 21.11
N GLU A 29 -3.45 -5.03 21.93
CA GLU A 29 -2.94 -3.87 22.65
C GLU A 29 -1.89 -4.27 23.70
N GLN A 30 -2.12 -5.35 24.45
CA GLN A 30 -1.13 -5.91 25.37
C GLN A 30 0.17 -6.28 24.63
N ASN A 31 0.05 -6.97 23.50
CA ASN A 31 1.21 -7.33 22.67
C ASN A 31 1.95 -6.10 22.14
N ALA A 32 1.21 -5.08 21.66
CA ALA A 32 1.80 -3.84 21.19
C ALA A 32 2.57 -3.11 22.30
N ARG A 33 2.01 -3.06 23.52
CA ARG A 33 2.68 -2.50 24.69
C ARG A 33 3.95 -3.26 25.06
N SER A 34 3.88 -4.60 25.14
CA SER A 34 5.05 -5.44 25.42
C SER A 34 6.13 -5.28 24.35
N ALA A 35 5.74 -5.21 23.08
CA ALA A 35 6.67 -4.98 21.98
C ALA A 35 7.31 -3.58 22.01
N ARG A 36 6.59 -2.53 22.43
CA ARG A 36 7.18 -1.19 22.67
C ARG A 36 8.24 -1.24 23.77
N ARG A 37 7.88 -1.77 24.94
CA ARG A 37 8.81 -1.92 26.07
C ARG A 37 10.06 -2.71 25.71
N TRP A 38 9.93 -3.79 24.95
CA TRP A 38 11.08 -4.58 24.51
C TRP A 38 12.01 -3.79 23.59
N ARG A 39 11.45 -3.00 22.66
CA ARG A 39 12.23 -2.12 21.76
C ARG A 39 12.98 -1.03 22.51
N GLU A 40 12.35 -0.43 23.51
CA GLU A 40 12.96 0.58 24.38
C GLU A 40 14.07 -0.02 25.26
N ARG A 41 13.83 -1.20 25.82
CA ARG A 41 14.80 -1.88 26.70
C ARG A 41 16.02 -2.42 25.95
N TYR A 42 15.85 -2.84 24.69
CA TYR A 42 16.91 -3.49 23.91
C TYR A 42 16.98 -2.95 22.47
N PRO A 43 17.35 -1.67 22.28
CA PRO A 43 17.34 -1.03 20.97
C PRO A 43 18.30 -1.69 19.98
N ASP A 44 19.47 -2.14 20.42
CA ASP A 44 20.47 -2.77 19.56
C ASP A 44 20.04 -4.15 19.07
N ARG A 45 19.49 -4.97 19.98
CA ARG A 45 18.94 -6.29 19.64
C ARG A 45 17.77 -6.15 18.67
N TYR A 46 16.94 -5.13 18.84
CA TYR A 46 15.85 -4.82 17.91
C TYR A 46 16.37 -4.45 16.53
N ARG A 47 17.34 -3.53 16.44
CA ARG A 47 17.98 -3.12 15.17
C ARG A 47 18.59 -4.33 14.46
N ALA A 48 19.37 -5.15 15.15
CA ALA A 48 19.95 -6.37 14.60
C ALA A 48 18.88 -7.35 14.10
N SER A 49 17.77 -7.51 14.81
CA SER A 49 16.65 -8.35 14.37
C SER A 49 15.97 -7.81 13.11
N GLN A 50 15.79 -6.49 13.01
CA GLN A 50 15.24 -5.84 11.82
C GLN A 50 16.16 -6.00 10.61
N GLU A 51 17.46 -5.88 10.81
CA GLU A 51 18.46 -6.08 9.76
C GLU A 51 18.47 -7.51 9.24
N ARG A 52 18.39 -8.52 10.13
CA ARG A 52 18.24 -9.93 9.73
C ARG A 52 16.98 -10.16 8.90
N CYS A 53 15.85 -9.57 9.32
CA CYS A 53 14.59 -9.67 8.58
C CYS A 53 14.72 -9.04 7.18
N ARG A 54 15.29 -7.84 7.09
CA ARG A 54 15.54 -7.15 5.82
C ARG A 54 16.50 -7.93 4.93
N ALA A 55 17.56 -8.51 5.49
CA ALA A 55 18.51 -9.35 4.76
C ALA A 55 17.81 -10.57 4.13
N ARG A 56 16.98 -11.28 4.92
CA ARG A 56 16.18 -12.41 4.42
C ARG A 56 15.21 -11.99 3.32
N ILE A 57 14.56 -10.83 3.43
CA ILE A 57 13.68 -10.32 2.37
C ILE A 57 14.47 -10.03 1.09
N ARG A 58 15.68 -9.46 1.20
CA ARG A 58 16.55 -9.23 0.03
C ARG A 58 16.93 -10.54 -0.65
N GLU A 59 17.32 -11.53 0.14
CA GLU A 59 17.64 -12.88 -0.35
C GLU A 59 16.45 -13.54 -1.06
N LEU A 60 15.26 -13.52 -0.45
CA LEU A 60 14.03 -14.08 -1.05
C LEU A 60 13.67 -13.39 -2.39
N ARG A 61 13.93 -12.09 -2.51
CA ARG A 61 13.72 -11.34 -3.76
C ARG A 61 14.73 -11.71 -4.84
N GLN A 62 15.95 -12.04 -4.46
CA GLN A 62 16.99 -12.50 -5.40
C GLN A 62 16.70 -13.92 -5.89
N GLN A 63 16.20 -14.80 -5.04
CA GLN A 63 15.81 -16.17 -5.41
C GLN A 63 14.66 -16.19 -6.42
N ASN A 64 13.69 -15.28 -6.29
CA ASN A 64 12.55 -15.18 -7.18
C ASN A 64 12.46 -13.77 -7.80
N PRO A 65 13.33 -13.45 -8.78
CA PRO A 65 13.31 -12.14 -9.41
C PRO A 65 11.99 -11.98 -10.16
N ARG A 66 11.28 -10.89 -9.87
CA ARG A 66 10.05 -10.54 -10.60
C ARG A 66 10.39 -10.31 -12.06
N ARG A 67 9.89 -11.18 -12.95
CA ARG A 67 10.05 -10.99 -14.39
C ARG A 67 9.30 -9.73 -14.82
N PRO A 68 9.97 -8.73 -15.44
CA PRO A 68 9.29 -7.56 -15.96
C PRO A 68 8.30 -7.99 -17.04
N ARG A 69 7.06 -7.48 -16.95
CA ARG A 69 6.06 -7.66 -18.01
C ARG A 69 6.37 -6.68 -19.13
N LEU A 70 7.12 -7.14 -20.12
CA LEU A 70 7.40 -6.38 -21.34
C LEU A 70 6.19 -6.42 -22.27
N ARG A 71 5.90 -5.30 -22.93
CA ARG A 71 4.79 -5.14 -23.88
C ARG A 71 5.24 -4.17 -24.98
N GLU A 72 4.55 -4.19 -26.11
CA GLU A 72 4.80 -3.26 -27.22
C GLU A 72 4.29 -1.85 -26.89
N CYS A 73 5.17 -0.85 -27.02
CA CYS A 73 4.82 0.53 -26.73
C CYS A 73 3.97 1.15 -27.83
N ALA A 74 2.78 1.65 -27.48
CA ALA A 74 1.86 2.33 -28.41
C ALA A 74 2.44 3.57 -29.11
N SER A 75 3.53 4.16 -28.59
CA SER A 75 4.15 5.37 -29.16
C SER A 75 5.40 5.09 -30.00
N CYS A 76 6.18 4.06 -29.69
CA CYS A 76 7.46 3.82 -30.38
C CYS A 76 7.58 2.41 -30.97
N GLY A 77 6.58 1.55 -30.82
CA GLY A 77 6.55 0.18 -31.36
C GLY A 77 7.52 -0.80 -30.71
N GLU A 78 8.39 -0.36 -29.81
CA GLU A 78 9.38 -1.25 -29.18
C GLU A 78 8.82 -2.01 -27.98
N VAL A 79 9.19 -3.29 -27.85
CA VAL A 79 8.82 -4.15 -26.71
C VAL A 79 9.65 -3.80 -25.48
N LYS A 80 9.05 -3.08 -24.53
CA LYS A 80 9.73 -2.50 -23.36
C LYS A 80 8.88 -2.59 -22.09
N LEU A 81 9.45 -2.15 -20.96
CA LEU A 81 8.69 -2.01 -19.71
C LEU A 81 7.68 -0.87 -19.84
N HIS A 82 6.41 -1.17 -19.57
CA HIS A 82 5.33 -0.19 -19.59
C HIS A 82 5.18 0.51 -18.24
N LYS A 83 4.76 1.78 -18.28
CA LYS A 83 4.37 2.53 -17.08
C LYS A 83 2.85 2.64 -16.95
N ALA A 84 2.20 3.28 -17.91
CA ALA A 84 0.75 3.44 -18.01
C ALA A 84 0.37 3.81 -19.46
N ARG A 85 -0.93 3.76 -19.78
CA ARG A 85 -1.48 4.12 -21.10
C ARG A 85 -0.78 3.43 -22.27
N GLU A 86 -0.44 2.16 -22.08
CA GLU A 86 0.24 1.34 -23.10
C GLU A 86 1.56 1.92 -23.63
N MET A 87 2.17 2.84 -22.89
CA MET A 87 3.43 3.46 -23.25
C MET A 87 4.58 2.92 -22.39
N CYS A 88 5.74 2.78 -23.03
CA CYS A 88 6.99 2.54 -22.31
C CYS A 88 7.27 3.70 -21.35
N VAL A 89 8.12 3.45 -20.33
CA VAL A 89 8.47 4.45 -19.30
C VAL A 89 8.91 5.79 -19.91
N VAL A 90 9.67 5.74 -21.00
CA VAL A 90 10.22 6.94 -21.67
C VAL A 90 9.13 7.73 -22.39
N CYS A 91 8.36 7.08 -23.28
CA CYS A 91 7.27 7.72 -24.02
C CYS A 91 6.21 8.28 -23.08
N TYR A 92 5.87 7.55 -22.02
CA TYR A 92 4.95 8.04 -20.99
C TYR A 92 5.49 9.28 -20.28
N GLY A 93 6.80 9.33 -19.99
CA GLY A 93 7.45 10.50 -19.41
C GLY A 93 7.36 11.73 -20.30
N ARG A 94 7.65 11.56 -21.59
CA ARG A 94 7.58 12.63 -22.61
C ARG A 94 6.14 13.16 -22.75
N TRP A 95 5.18 12.25 -22.91
CA TRP A 95 3.77 12.59 -23.00
C TRP A 95 3.28 13.35 -21.75
N ARG A 96 3.64 12.88 -20.55
CA ARG A 96 3.26 13.54 -19.29
C ARG A 96 3.85 14.95 -19.18
N TRP A 97 5.08 15.16 -19.63
CA TRP A 97 5.71 16.48 -19.65
C TRP A 97 5.02 17.43 -20.63
N GLN A 98 4.70 16.96 -21.84
CA GLN A 98 3.96 17.75 -22.83
C GLN A 98 2.58 18.16 -22.32
N MET A 99 1.84 17.24 -21.69
CA MET A 99 0.53 17.54 -21.08
C MET A 99 0.64 18.61 -20.00
N ARG A 100 1.64 18.51 -19.12
CA ARG A 100 1.89 19.51 -18.08
C ARG A 100 2.20 20.88 -18.66
N LYS A 101 3.02 20.95 -19.71
CA LYS A 101 3.31 22.21 -20.40
C LYS A 101 2.07 22.80 -21.05
N ALA A 102 1.29 22.00 -21.77
CA ALA A 102 0.04 22.46 -22.40
C ALA A 102 -0.96 23.01 -21.36
N THR A 103 -1.04 22.40 -20.18
CA THR A 103 -1.87 22.93 -19.07
C THR A 103 -1.33 24.25 -18.51
N GLN A 104 -0.02 24.47 -18.51
CA GLN A 104 0.59 25.73 -18.04
C GLN A 104 0.44 26.86 -19.06
N GLU A 105 0.61 26.57 -20.34
CA GLU A 105 0.44 27.53 -21.44
C GLU A 105 -1.04 27.91 -21.63
N GLY A 106 -1.98 26.98 -21.45
CA GLY A 106 -3.42 27.25 -21.46
C GLY A 106 -3.94 28.05 -20.25
N ASN A 107 -3.13 28.22 -19.20
CA ASN A 107 -3.45 29.03 -18.01
C ASN A 107 -2.77 30.42 -18.02
N GLN A 108 -2.07 30.81 -19.09
CA GLN A 108 -1.64 32.19 -19.25
C GLN A 108 -2.87 33.05 -19.60
N PRO A 109 -3.25 34.05 -18.78
CA PRO A 109 -4.25 35.02 -19.20
C PRO A 109 -3.70 35.71 -20.45
N GLN A 110 -4.47 35.68 -21.54
CA GLN A 110 -4.17 36.47 -22.72
C GLN A 110 -4.05 37.93 -22.27
N ALA A 111 -2.83 38.43 -22.19
CA ALA A 111 -2.58 39.84 -21.98
C ALA A 111 -3.17 40.58 -23.17
N GLN A 112 -4.29 41.25 -22.93
CA GLN A 112 -4.97 42.12 -23.86
C GLN A 112 -3.97 43.17 -24.34
N SER A 113 -3.61 43.13 -25.61
CA SER A 113 -2.98 44.27 -26.30
C SER A 113 -4.10 45.14 -26.88
N ALA A 114 -4.14 46.36 -26.34
CA ALA A 114 -5.00 47.48 -26.69
C ALA A 114 -4.74 48.03 -28.09
#